data_AF-A0A3B3YUU0-F1
#
_entry.id   AF-A0A3B3YUU0-F1
#
_cell.length_a   1.000
_cell.length_b   1.000
_cell.length_c   1.000
_cell.angle_alpha   90.00
_cell.angle_beta   90.00
_cell.angle_gamma   90.00
#
_symmetry.space_group_name_H-M   'P 1'
#
loop_
_entity.id
_entity.type
_entity.pdbx_description
1 polymer ?
#
loop_
_entity_poly.entity_id
_entity_poly.type
_entity_poly.pdbx_seq_one_letter_code
_entity_poly.pdbx_strand_id
1 'polypeptide(L)'
;MALFTGFDLTEKFLLRKGTVTEDLPSFRLGSSPLIKPTKSIFPDGLSNEYSLVTIFRVRRTTKKDRWYLWQIFDQSGSSQVSVVVDGDKKAVEFSSQGLLKNSFRYTFKSRDLHALFDRQWHKLGISVHSDTVSIYVDCTLAEKKMTDERDSIDLNGRTLISTRVEDGRPVDIELRQILIYCD
;
A
#
# COMPACT_ATOMS: atom_id res chain seq x y z
N MET A 1 -13.67 3.77 -24.74
CA MET A 1 -13.77 3.42 -23.31
C MET A 1 -12.55 2.58 -22.97
N ALA A 2 -11.56 3.12 -22.28
CA ALA A 2 -10.46 2.31 -21.77
C ALA A 2 -11.03 1.44 -20.63
N LEU A 3 -10.91 0.12 -20.75
CA LEU A 3 -11.19 -0.82 -19.66
C LEU A 3 -10.18 -0.52 -18.56
N PHE A 4 -10.64 -0.08 -17.39
CA PHE A 4 -9.79 0.05 -16.21
C PHE A 4 -9.31 -1.35 -15.79
N THR A 5 -8.04 -1.67 -15.98
CA THR A 5 -7.41 -2.89 -15.45
C THR A 5 -6.82 -2.58 -14.07
N GLY A 6 -7.51 -2.95 -13.00
CA GLY A 6 -7.04 -2.68 -11.64
C GLY A 6 -7.81 -3.43 -10.56
N PHE A 7 -7.38 -3.24 -9.31
CA PHE A 7 -7.90 -3.91 -8.14
C PHE A 7 -8.33 -2.87 -7.09
N ASP A 8 -9.63 -2.87 -6.75
CA ASP A 8 -10.14 -2.12 -5.60
C ASP A 8 -9.94 -2.94 -4.31
N LEU A 9 -8.83 -2.71 -3.62
CA LEU A 9 -8.53 -3.39 -2.36
C LEU A 9 -9.52 -2.96 -1.27
N THR A 10 -10.09 -1.76 -1.34
CA THR A 10 -11.17 -1.31 -0.45
C THR A 10 -12.36 -2.24 -0.54
N GLU A 11 -12.83 -2.53 -1.75
CA GLU A 11 -13.94 -3.47 -1.99
C GLU A 11 -13.57 -4.88 -1.51
N LYS A 12 -12.38 -5.36 -1.90
CA LYS A 12 -11.91 -6.71 -1.56
C LYS A 12 -11.80 -6.92 -0.06
N PHE A 13 -11.35 -5.95 0.73
CA PHE A 13 -11.17 -6.12 2.17
C PHE A 13 -12.38 -5.71 3.01
N LEU A 14 -13.10 -4.65 2.61
CA LEU A 14 -14.05 -3.96 3.49
C LEU A 14 -15.52 -4.14 3.08
N LEU A 15 -15.81 -4.89 2.00
CA LEU A 15 -17.17 -5.18 1.51
C LEU A 15 -17.99 -3.89 1.40
N ARG A 16 -17.81 -3.14 0.30
CA ARG A 16 -18.43 -1.83 0.09
C ARG A 16 -19.98 -1.93 0.08
N LYS A 17 -20.62 -1.81 1.24
CA LYS A 17 -22.05 -1.44 1.36
C LYS A 17 -22.13 0.06 1.57
N GLY A 18 -22.18 0.82 0.49
CA GLY A 18 -22.34 2.27 0.54
C GLY A 18 -22.63 2.84 -0.84
N THR A 19 -23.74 3.58 -0.94
CA THR A 19 -24.22 4.28 -2.12
C THR A 19 -23.18 5.28 -2.64
N VAL A 20 -23.02 5.34 -3.97
CA VAL A 20 -22.26 6.38 -4.65
C VAL A 20 -23.03 7.69 -4.52
N THR A 21 -22.58 8.54 -3.62
CA THR A 21 -22.83 9.99 -3.62
C THR A 21 -21.50 10.66 -3.29
N GLU A 22 -21.34 11.91 -3.71
CA GLU A 22 -20.09 12.66 -3.93
C GLU A 22 -19.08 12.77 -2.76
N ASP A 23 -19.37 12.18 -1.60
CA ASP A 23 -18.42 11.97 -0.49
C ASP A 23 -17.98 10.50 -0.42
N LEU A 24 -16.70 10.21 -0.66
CA LEU A 24 -16.16 8.85 -0.46
C LEU A 24 -16.39 8.42 1.00
N PRO A 25 -17.14 7.32 1.26
CA PRO A 25 -17.30 6.80 2.61
C PRO A 25 -15.91 6.45 3.19
N SER A 26 -15.68 6.82 4.45
CA SER A 26 -14.46 6.45 5.17
C SER A 26 -14.69 5.27 6.09
N PHE A 27 -13.73 4.36 6.12
CA PHE A 27 -13.69 3.19 6.98
C PHE A 27 -12.70 3.43 8.12
N ARG A 28 -13.16 3.28 9.36
CA ARG A 28 -12.24 3.21 10.50
C ARG A 28 -11.71 1.79 10.64
N LEU A 29 -10.40 1.63 10.57
CA LEU A 29 -9.71 0.34 10.66
C LEU A 29 -9.13 0.15 12.08
N GLY A 30 -8.47 -0.98 12.31
CA GLY A 30 -7.77 -1.26 13.57
C GLY A 30 -8.51 -2.20 14.53
N SER A 31 -9.73 -2.63 14.22
CA SER A 31 -10.50 -3.58 15.04
C SER A 31 -10.23 -5.05 14.71
N SER A 32 -9.91 -5.37 13.46
CA SER A 32 -9.68 -6.74 13.00
C SER A 32 -8.57 -6.82 11.94
N PRO A 33 -7.85 -7.96 11.84
CA PRO A 33 -6.86 -8.17 10.79
C PRO A 33 -7.49 -8.17 9.40
N LEU A 34 -6.92 -7.41 8.47
CA LEU A 34 -7.33 -7.36 7.07
C LEU A 34 -6.32 -8.14 6.23
N ILE A 35 -6.53 -9.45 6.16
CA ILE A 35 -5.65 -10.40 5.48
C ILE A 35 -6.45 -11.41 4.66
N LYS A 36 -6.09 -11.59 3.38
CA LYS A 36 -6.79 -12.49 2.44
C LYS A 36 -5.79 -13.29 1.59
N PRO A 37 -6.18 -14.45 1.03
CA PRO A 37 -5.34 -15.15 0.06
C PRO A 37 -5.00 -14.23 -1.12
N THR A 38 -3.73 -14.17 -1.53
CA THR A 38 -3.28 -13.26 -2.60
C THR A 38 -4.06 -13.50 -3.90
N LYS A 39 -4.26 -14.77 -4.27
CA LYS A 39 -5.07 -15.18 -5.43
C LYS A 39 -6.54 -14.69 -5.42
N SER A 40 -7.11 -14.36 -4.25
CA SER A 40 -8.48 -13.81 -4.18
C SER A 40 -8.57 -12.32 -4.54
N ILE A 41 -7.42 -11.62 -4.45
CA ILE A 41 -7.27 -10.21 -4.78
C ILE A 41 -6.69 -10.07 -6.19
N PHE A 42 -5.63 -10.83 -6.48
CA PHE A 42 -4.87 -10.81 -7.73
C PHE A 42 -4.96 -12.19 -8.42
N PRO A 43 -6.12 -12.56 -8.99
CA PRO A 43 -6.32 -13.90 -9.58
C PRO A 43 -5.35 -14.22 -10.71
N ASP A 44 -5.00 -13.20 -11.50
CA ASP A 44 -4.07 -13.28 -12.64
C ASP A 44 -2.69 -12.70 -12.31
N GLY A 45 -2.44 -12.41 -11.03
CA GLY A 45 -1.22 -11.76 -10.54
C GLY A 45 -1.24 -10.24 -10.59
N LEU A 46 -0.06 -9.67 -10.37
CA LEU A 46 0.19 -8.23 -10.35
C LEU A 46 1.15 -7.91 -11.50
N SER A 47 0.85 -6.86 -12.27
CA SER A 47 1.74 -6.40 -13.34
C SER A 47 3.11 -5.99 -12.78
N ASN A 48 4.15 -6.09 -13.60
CA ASN A 48 5.49 -5.59 -13.23
C ASN A 48 5.52 -4.06 -13.10
N GLU A 49 4.59 -3.38 -13.80
CA GLU A 49 4.36 -1.95 -13.70
C GLU A 49 2.93 -1.69 -13.22
N TYR A 50 2.78 -0.87 -12.18
CA TYR A 50 1.49 -0.59 -11.56
C TYR A 50 1.56 0.69 -10.74
N SER A 51 0.39 1.21 -10.41
CA SER A 51 0.25 2.34 -9.50
C SER A 51 -0.64 1.99 -8.30
N LEU A 52 -0.15 2.22 -7.08
CA LEU A 52 -0.95 2.13 -5.86
C LEU A 52 -1.40 3.53 -5.45
N VAL A 53 -2.71 3.71 -5.23
CA VAL A 53 -3.30 4.96 -4.77
C VAL A 53 -4.11 4.71 -3.51
N THR A 54 -3.79 5.43 -2.44
CA THR A 54 -4.57 5.38 -1.20
C THR A 54 -4.96 6.78 -0.73
N ILE A 55 -6.12 6.90 -0.08
CA ILE A 55 -6.51 8.10 0.65
C ILE A 55 -6.78 7.67 2.09
N PHE A 56 -5.96 8.16 3.03
CA PHE A 56 -6.07 7.82 4.44
C PHE A 56 -5.73 9.02 5.33
N ARG A 57 -6.05 8.90 6.61
CA ARG A 57 -5.50 9.75 7.67
C ARG A 57 -5.12 8.90 8.88
N VAL A 58 -3.99 9.22 9.48
CA VAL A 58 -3.54 8.57 10.72
C VAL A 58 -4.26 9.14 11.94
N ARG A 59 -4.51 8.31 12.96
CA ARG A 59 -5.01 8.78 14.26
C ARG A 59 -3.87 9.12 15.21
N ARG A 60 -4.20 9.82 16.30
CA ARG A 60 -3.21 10.23 17.33
C ARG A 60 -2.42 9.05 17.88
N THR A 61 -3.06 7.91 18.08
CA THR A 61 -2.48 6.67 18.62
C THR A 61 -1.50 5.99 17.67
N THR A 62 -1.62 6.27 16.38
CA THR A 62 -0.93 5.56 15.28
C THR A 62 0.13 6.42 14.60
N LYS A 63 0.16 7.73 14.88
CA LYS A 63 1.01 8.70 14.17
C LYS A 63 2.50 8.34 14.14
N LYS A 64 2.99 7.58 15.12
CA LYS A 64 4.39 7.14 15.21
C LYS A 64 4.61 5.68 14.84
N ASP A 65 3.55 4.93 14.56
CA ASP A 65 3.65 3.51 14.25
C ASP A 65 4.37 3.32 12.92
N ARG A 66 5.05 2.18 12.79
CA ARG A 66 5.53 1.67 11.51
C ARG A 66 4.64 0.51 11.08
N TRP A 67 3.99 0.64 9.93
CA TRP A 67 2.93 -0.29 9.54
C TRP A 67 2.89 -0.52 8.05
N TYR A 68 2.52 -1.74 7.67
CA TYR A 68 2.22 -2.11 6.30
C TYR A 68 0.92 -1.42 5.88
N LEU A 69 1.04 -0.42 5.00
CA LEU A 69 -0.12 0.07 4.24
C LEU A 69 -0.68 -1.08 3.39
N TRP A 70 0.23 -1.81 2.74
CA TRP A 70 -0.07 -2.99 1.95
C TRP A 70 1.16 -3.92 1.92
N GLN A 71 0.92 -5.23 1.95
CA GLN A 71 1.96 -6.24 1.81
C GLN A 71 1.42 -7.48 1.11
N ILE A 72 2.24 -8.09 0.25
CA ILE A 72 2.12 -9.47 -0.23
C ILE A 72 3.28 -10.27 0.33
N PHE A 73 3.00 -11.44 0.91
CA PHE A 73 4.00 -12.40 1.37
C PHE A 73 3.62 -13.82 0.92
N ASP A 74 4.62 -14.69 0.74
CA ASP A 74 4.42 -16.07 0.26
C ASP A 74 3.94 -17.03 1.37
N GLN A 75 3.81 -18.33 1.05
CA GLN A 75 3.38 -19.35 2.03
C GLN A 75 4.34 -19.54 3.21
N SER A 76 5.62 -19.20 3.03
CA SER A 76 6.63 -19.27 4.10
C SER A 76 6.58 -18.06 5.05
N GLY A 77 5.80 -17.03 4.71
CA GLY A 77 5.78 -15.76 5.44
C GLY A 77 6.79 -14.75 4.91
N SER A 78 7.52 -15.07 3.84
CA SER A 78 8.54 -14.17 3.29
C SER A 78 7.88 -13.04 2.49
N SER A 79 8.23 -11.80 2.80
CA SER A 79 7.68 -10.62 2.13
C SER A 79 8.11 -10.61 0.65
N GLN A 80 7.14 -10.45 -0.25
CA GLN A 80 7.37 -10.39 -1.69
C GLN A 80 7.34 -8.94 -2.18
N VAL A 81 6.33 -8.18 -1.76
CA VAL A 81 6.18 -6.76 -2.04
C VAL A 81 5.56 -6.09 -0.82
N SER A 82 6.01 -4.89 -0.45
CA SER A 82 5.38 -4.13 0.62
C SER A 82 5.52 -2.63 0.45
N VAL A 83 4.52 -1.93 0.98
CA VAL A 83 4.55 -0.49 1.24
C VAL A 83 4.38 -0.27 2.74
N VAL A 84 5.38 0.33 3.37
CA VAL A 84 5.38 0.66 4.79
C VAL A 84 5.28 2.16 4.96
N VAL A 85 4.43 2.60 5.89
CA VAL A 85 4.39 3.96 6.40
C VAL A 85 5.08 3.94 7.77
N ASP A 86 6.19 4.65 7.89
CA ASP A 86 6.98 4.77 9.13
C ASP A 86 6.73 6.16 9.74
N GLY A 87 5.85 6.22 10.73
CA GLY A 87 5.45 7.46 11.39
C GLY A 87 6.52 8.09 12.26
N ASP A 88 7.39 7.28 12.88
CA ASP A 88 8.50 7.76 13.69
C ASP A 88 9.54 8.46 12.83
N LYS A 89 9.89 7.86 11.68
CA LYS A 89 10.85 8.42 10.72
C LYS A 89 10.23 9.37 9.69
N LYS A 90 8.90 9.52 9.69
CA LYS A 90 8.12 10.24 8.66
C LYS A 90 8.49 9.82 7.25
N ALA A 91 8.54 8.52 7.01
CA ALA A 91 9.02 7.92 5.78
C ALA A 91 7.99 6.98 5.16
N VAL A 92 8.12 6.76 3.85
CA VAL A 92 7.46 5.67 3.14
C VAL A 92 8.54 4.72 2.65
N GLU A 93 8.34 3.41 2.81
CA GLU A 93 9.26 2.39 2.31
C GLU A 93 8.55 1.53 1.29
N PHE A 94 9.16 1.36 0.12
CA PHE A 94 8.76 0.36 -0.86
C PHE A 94 9.77 -0.78 -0.82
N SER A 95 9.32 -2.02 -0.77
CA SER A 95 10.19 -3.20 -0.88
C SER A 95 9.64 -4.21 -1.87
N SER A 96 10.54 -4.91 -2.55
CA SER A 96 10.24 -5.95 -3.54
C SER A 96 11.31 -7.05 -3.55
N GLN A 97 10.95 -8.26 -3.97
CA GLN A 97 11.91 -9.30 -4.29
C GLN A 97 12.54 -9.07 -5.67
N GLY A 98 13.86 -9.28 -5.77
CA GLY A 98 14.58 -9.34 -7.03
C GLY A 98 14.60 -10.75 -7.63
N LEU A 99 15.10 -10.86 -8.87
CA LEU A 99 15.18 -12.13 -9.62
C LEU A 99 15.97 -13.23 -8.91
N LEU A 100 16.94 -12.85 -8.07
CA LEU A 100 17.76 -13.78 -7.28
C LEU A 100 17.19 -14.02 -5.87
N LYS A 101 15.90 -13.74 -5.66
CA LYS A 101 15.19 -13.83 -4.36
C LYS A 101 15.82 -12.99 -3.23
N ASN A 102 16.64 -12.01 -3.58
CA ASN A 102 17.11 -10.98 -2.67
C ASN A 102 16.04 -9.92 -2.45
N SER A 103 16.01 -9.30 -1.26
CA SER A 103 15.03 -8.25 -0.95
C SER A 103 15.64 -6.86 -1.15
N PHE A 104 14.99 -6.05 -1.97
CA PHE A 104 15.32 -4.65 -2.16
C PHE A 104 14.36 -3.77 -1.36
N ARG A 105 14.88 -2.73 -0.71
CA ARG A 105 14.09 -1.75 0.05
C ARG A 105 14.54 -0.33 -0.29
N TYR A 106 13.56 0.51 -0.60
CA TYR A 106 13.73 1.90 -0.99
C TYR A 106 12.96 2.78 0.00
N THR A 107 13.68 3.65 0.73
CA THR A 107 13.07 4.52 1.74
C THR A 107 13.01 5.96 1.25
N PHE A 108 11.80 6.51 1.17
CA PHE A 108 11.50 7.89 0.77
C PHE A 108 11.29 8.75 2.01
N LYS A 109 11.95 9.92 2.05
CA LYS A 109 12.00 10.83 3.22
C LYS A 109 11.91 12.31 2.84
N SER A 110 11.39 12.64 1.65
CA SER A 110 11.08 14.03 1.30
C SER A 110 10.21 14.70 2.38
N ARG A 111 10.42 16.00 2.60
CA ARG A 111 9.62 16.79 3.54
C ARG A 111 8.13 16.80 3.18
N ASP A 112 7.79 16.64 1.90
CA ASP A 112 6.39 16.57 1.44
C ASP A 112 5.64 15.39 2.06
N LEU A 113 6.33 14.30 2.41
CA LEU A 113 5.74 13.15 3.10
C LEU A 113 5.29 13.48 4.52
N HIS A 114 5.79 14.56 5.14
CA HIS A 114 5.41 14.92 6.50
C HIS A 114 3.91 15.18 6.65
N ALA A 115 3.23 15.58 5.56
CA ALA A 115 1.79 15.80 5.51
C ALA A 115 1.01 14.54 5.91
N LEU A 116 1.45 13.35 5.46
CA LEU A 116 0.81 12.06 5.79
C LEU A 116 0.66 11.80 7.30
N PHE A 117 1.39 12.54 8.14
CA PHE A 117 1.46 12.36 9.59
C PHE A 117 0.79 13.50 10.37
N ASP A 118 0.07 14.43 9.74
CA ASP A 118 -0.56 15.58 10.40
C ASP A 118 -1.99 15.31 10.94
N ARG A 119 -2.56 14.14 10.59
CA ARG A 119 -3.92 13.65 10.90
C ARG A 119 -5.03 14.22 10.00
N GLN A 120 -4.69 14.92 8.93
CA GLN A 120 -5.60 15.29 7.85
C GLN A 120 -5.65 14.19 6.79
N TRP A 121 -6.64 14.30 5.92
CA TRP A 121 -6.78 13.40 4.78
C TRP A 121 -5.73 13.71 3.73
N HIS A 122 -4.95 12.70 3.36
CA HIS A 122 -3.97 12.83 2.30
C HIS A 122 -4.09 11.68 1.30
N LYS A 123 -3.76 11.98 0.05
CA LYS A 123 -3.64 11.01 -1.03
C LYS A 123 -2.17 10.63 -1.19
N LEU A 124 -1.84 9.36 -0.94
CA LEU A 124 -0.53 8.80 -1.26
C LEU A 124 -0.64 8.03 -2.57
N GLY A 125 0.16 8.42 -3.56
CA GLY A 125 0.34 7.72 -4.82
C GLY A 125 1.72 7.09 -4.89
N ILE A 126 1.81 5.88 -5.41
CA ILE A 126 3.07 5.16 -5.66
C ILE A 126 2.99 4.64 -7.08
N SER A 127 3.84 5.12 -7.97
CA SER A 127 3.97 4.61 -9.34
C SER A 127 5.23 3.76 -9.41
N VAL A 128 5.07 2.52 -9.85
CA VAL A 128 6.09 1.49 -9.93
C VAL A 128 6.28 1.16 -11.39
N HIS A 129 7.40 1.58 -11.96
CA HIS A 129 7.86 1.21 -13.31
C HIS A 129 9.02 0.22 -13.21
N SER A 130 9.38 -0.41 -14.33
CA SER A 130 10.45 -1.42 -14.42
C SER A 130 11.73 -1.06 -13.66
N ASP A 131 12.21 0.17 -13.77
CA ASP A 131 13.48 0.63 -13.20
C ASP A 131 13.32 1.75 -12.17
N THR A 132 12.10 2.17 -11.84
CA THR A 132 11.86 3.35 -11.00
C THR A 132 10.62 3.23 -10.14
N VAL A 133 10.67 3.87 -8.97
CA VAL A 133 9.51 4.06 -8.08
C VAL A 133 9.40 5.54 -7.74
N SER A 134 8.20 6.09 -7.91
CA SER A 134 7.87 7.49 -7.65
C SER A 134 6.77 7.59 -6.61
N ILE A 135 6.97 8.44 -5.60
CA ILE A 135 5.99 8.71 -4.53
C ILE A 135 5.38 10.08 -4.74
N TYR A 136 4.05 10.15 -4.62
CA TYR A 136 3.25 11.35 -4.73
C TYR A 136 2.46 11.59 -3.45
N VAL A 137 2.39 12.84 -3.01
CA VAL A 137 1.50 13.29 -1.93
C VAL A 137 0.56 14.33 -2.50
N ASP A 138 -0.74 14.13 -2.34
CA ASP A 138 -1.79 15.03 -2.84
C ASP A 138 -1.59 15.41 -4.31
N CYS A 139 -1.30 14.39 -5.12
CA CYS A 139 -1.05 14.48 -6.57
C CYS A 139 0.23 15.23 -6.98
N THR A 140 1.09 15.60 -6.02
CA THR A 140 2.40 16.23 -6.29
C THR A 140 3.52 15.21 -6.11
N LEU A 141 4.45 15.15 -7.06
CA LEU A 141 5.63 14.27 -6.95
C LEU A 141 6.48 14.71 -5.75
N ALA A 142 6.64 13.82 -4.77
CA ALA A 142 7.44 14.08 -3.57
C ALA A 142 8.88 13.59 -3.72
N GLU A 143 9.07 12.38 -4.26
CA GLU A 143 10.40 11.77 -4.42
C GLU A 143 10.36 10.63 -5.45
N LYS A 144 11.45 10.44 -6.20
CA LYS A 144 11.64 9.35 -7.17
C LYS A 144 12.96 8.65 -6.91
N LYS A 145 13.00 7.33 -7.07
CA LYS A 145 14.22 6.51 -6.96
C LYS A 145 14.32 5.52 -8.11
N MET A 146 15.56 5.25 -8.54
CA MET A 146 15.87 4.10 -9.38
C MET A 146 15.72 2.82 -8.54
N THR A 147 15.29 1.74 -9.17
CA THR A 147 15.14 0.43 -8.56
C THR A 147 15.76 -0.65 -9.43
N ASP A 148 16.27 -1.67 -8.76
CA ASP A 148 16.68 -2.92 -9.36
C ASP A 148 15.50 -3.70 -9.97
N GLU A 149 15.82 -4.64 -10.86
CA GLU A 149 14.85 -5.56 -11.46
C GLU A 149 14.15 -6.40 -10.38
N ARG A 150 12.84 -6.60 -10.58
CA ARG A 150 11.94 -7.24 -9.62
C ARG A 150 11.39 -8.53 -10.19
N ASP A 151 11.23 -9.51 -9.32
CA ASP A 151 10.56 -10.76 -9.65
C ASP A 151 9.04 -10.61 -9.59
N SER A 152 8.36 -11.52 -10.29
CA SER A 152 6.91 -11.71 -10.19
C SER A 152 6.50 -12.21 -8.80
N ILE A 153 5.24 -11.98 -8.44
CA ILE A 153 4.69 -12.46 -7.17
C ILE A 153 4.19 -13.90 -7.26
N ASP A 154 4.47 -14.69 -6.24
CA ASP A 154 3.79 -15.96 -5.94
C ASP A 154 2.40 -15.68 -5.32
N LEU A 155 1.37 -16.22 -5.97
CA LEU A 155 -0.04 -16.03 -5.58
C LEU A 155 -0.50 -16.95 -4.45
N ASN A 156 0.32 -17.95 -4.09
CA ASN A 156 -0.03 -18.96 -3.11
C ASN A 156 0.01 -18.47 -1.66
N GLY A 157 0.53 -17.26 -1.43
CA GLY A 157 0.59 -16.63 -0.12
C GLY A 157 -0.63 -15.76 0.23
N ARG A 158 -0.39 -14.69 1.00
CA ARG A 158 -1.44 -13.79 1.48
C ARG A 158 -1.08 -12.33 1.27
N THR A 159 -2.13 -11.52 1.16
CA THR A 159 -2.06 -10.07 1.09
C THR A 159 -2.72 -9.48 2.32
N LEU A 160 -2.11 -8.46 2.91
CA LEU A 160 -2.67 -7.71 4.02
C LEU A 160 -2.63 -6.20 3.79
N ILE A 161 -3.44 -5.47 4.55
CA ILE A 161 -3.42 -4.01 4.64
C ILE A 161 -3.55 -3.55 6.09
N SER A 162 -3.04 -2.36 6.40
CA SER A 162 -3.19 -1.70 7.71
C SER A 162 -2.72 -2.54 8.92
N THR A 163 -1.57 -3.20 8.79
CA THR A 163 -1.01 -4.09 9.83
C THR A 163 0.29 -3.53 10.38
N ARG A 164 0.44 -3.46 11.70
CA ARG A 164 1.64 -2.97 12.37
C ARG A 164 2.81 -3.93 12.13
N VAL A 165 4.00 -3.39 11.87
CA VAL A 165 5.16 -4.23 11.55
C VAL A 165 5.69 -4.95 12.79
N GLU A 166 5.66 -4.32 13.96
CA GLU A 166 6.28 -4.82 15.19
C GLU A 166 5.57 -6.04 15.78
N ASP A 167 4.24 -6.06 15.75
CA ASP A 167 3.43 -7.04 16.48
C ASP A 167 2.34 -7.72 15.62
N GLY A 168 2.24 -7.37 14.34
CA GLY A 168 1.24 -7.90 13.43
C GLY A 168 -0.21 -7.49 13.75
N ARG A 169 -0.41 -6.52 14.66
CA ARG A 169 -1.77 -6.08 15.04
C ARG A 169 -2.35 -5.09 14.03
N PRO A 170 -3.68 -5.04 13.90
CA PRO A 170 -4.33 -4.01 13.08
C PRO A 170 -4.03 -2.61 13.60
N VAL A 171 -3.92 -1.65 12.69
CA VAL A 171 -3.57 -0.27 13.00
C VAL A 171 -4.81 0.64 12.91
N ASP A 172 -5.01 1.49 13.93
CA ASP A 172 -6.16 2.42 13.99
C ASP A 172 -5.92 3.64 13.09
N ILE A 173 -6.48 3.58 11.88
CA ILE A 173 -6.49 4.65 10.87
C ILE A 173 -7.89 4.84 10.31
N GLU A 174 -8.10 5.91 9.55
CA GLU A 174 -9.26 6.06 8.69
C GLU A 174 -8.83 6.00 7.23
N LEU A 175 -9.51 5.17 6.45
CA LEU A 175 -9.22 4.88 5.04
C LEU A 175 -10.44 5.21 4.19
N ARG A 176 -10.26 5.97 3.10
CA ARG A 176 -11.32 6.18 2.09
C ARG A 176 -11.20 5.18 0.94
N GLN A 177 -9.97 4.94 0.49
CA GLN A 177 -9.71 4.01 -0.59
C GLN A 177 -8.28 3.48 -0.57
N ILE A 178 -8.10 2.30 -1.14
CA ILE A 178 -6.83 1.73 -1.57
C ILE A 178 -7.06 1.00 -2.89
N LEU A 179 -6.43 1.48 -3.94
CA LEU A 179 -6.61 1.05 -5.32
C LEU A 179 -5.25 0.70 -5.91
N ILE A 180 -5.20 -0.34 -6.72
CA ILE A 180 -4.05 -0.67 -7.54
C ILE A 180 -4.50 -0.62 -9.01
N TYR A 181 -3.77 0.12 -9.83
CA TYR A 181 -3.97 0.18 -11.28
C TYR A 181 -2.83 -0.58 -11.95
N CYS A 182 -3.18 -1.50 -12.85
CA CYS A 182 -2.21 -2.15 -13.72
C CYS A 182 -2.11 -1.33 -15.00
N ASP A 183 -0.90 -0.87 -15.29
CA ASP A 183 -0.56 -0.18 -16.54
C ASP A 183 -0.26 -1.19 -17.66
#